data_AF-A0A0G4PLM2-F1
#
_entry.id   AF-A0A0G4PLM2-F1
#
_cell.length_a   1.000
_cell.length_b   1.000
_cell.length_c   1.000
_cell.angle_alpha   90.00
_cell.angle_beta   90.00
_cell.angle_gamma   90.00
#
_symmetry.space_group_name_H-M   'P 1'
#
loop_
_entity.id
_entity.type
_entity.pdbx_description
1 polymer ?
#
loop_
_entity_poly.entity_id
_entity_poly.type
_entity_poly.pdbx_seq_one_letter_code
_entity_poly.pdbx_strand_id
1 'polypeptide(L)'
;MNVPRVFRELFLRYGEVSEIGVLPLCACLIELFQNWSDFGFSGECPLSFTQEQIDMHDRQFSEYQAWYKIQALAQECLGTDAEGWVAPGLDVNEKRTQNEELLTMYIESVAGEKPTEEARAIRPFPPKAGGSSGGL
;
A
#
# COMPACT_ATOMS: atom_id res chain seq x y z
N MET A 1 20.10 14.19 -21.47
CA MET A 1 20.17 12.95 -20.65
C MET A 1 18.81 12.74 -20.04
N ASN A 2 18.19 11.58 -20.26
CA ASN A 2 16.96 11.19 -19.59
C ASN A 2 17.36 10.28 -18.43
N VAL A 3 17.13 10.69 -17.18
CA VAL A 3 17.50 9.90 -16.01
C VAL A 3 16.45 8.79 -15.86
N PRO A 4 16.84 7.50 -15.80
CA PRO A 4 15.88 6.42 -15.60
C PRO A 4 14.97 6.66 -14.40
N ARG A 5 13.68 6.36 -14.59
CA ARG A 5 12.63 6.62 -13.58
C ARG A 5 12.98 5.99 -12.22
N VAL A 6 13.57 4.80 -12.23
CA VAL A 6 13.94 4.05 -11.01
C VAL A 6 14.79 4.86 -10.04
N PHE A 7 15.66 5.76 -10.51
CA PHE A 7 16.46 6.59 -9.61
C PHE A 7 15.60 7.57 -8.83
N ARG A 8 14.64 8.23 -9.50
CA ARG A 8 13.69 9.12 -8.84
C ARG A 8 12.80 8.34 -7.88
N GLU A 9 12.27 7.20 -8.33
CA GLU A 9 11.40 6.36 -7.50
C GLU A 9 12.14 5.83 -6.27
N LEU A 10 13.42 5.42 -6.39
CA LEU A 10 14.21 4.95 -5.26
C LEU A 10 14.21 5.95 -4.09
N PHE A 11 14.48 7.23 -4.37
CA PHE A 11 14.50 8.26 -3.34
C PHE A 11 13.11 8.54 -2.76
N LEU A 12 12.08 8.54 -3.60
CA LEU A 12 10.70 8.73 -3.15
C LEU A 12 10.25 7.56 -2.24
N ARG A 13 10.43 6.32 -2.71
CA ARG A 13 10.03 5.12 -1.96
C ARG A 13 10.82 4.93 -0.68
N TYR A 14 12.09 5.34 -0.66
CA TYR A 14 12.87 5.35 0.57
C TYR A 14 12.27 6.29 1.62
N GLY A 15 11.84 7.49 1.20
CA GLY A 15 11.18 8.45 2.08
C GLY A 15 9.79 8.03 2.55
N GLU A 16 9.14 7.11 1.84
CA GLU A 16 7.78 6.64 2.13
C GLU A 16 7.76 5.29 2.89
N VAL A 17 8.92 4.68 3.21
CA VAL A 17 8.96 3.32 3.79
C VAL A 17 8.16 3.20 5.08
N SER A 18 8.13 4.24 5.92
CA SER A 18 7.36 4.27 7.16
C SER A 18 5.85 4.23 6.94
N GLU A 19 5.38 4.78 5.83
CA GLU A 19 3.98 5.00 5.51
C GLU A 19 3.43 3.87 4.64
N ILE A 20 4.17 3.47 3.61
CA ILE A 20 3.71 2.54 2.57
C ILE A 20 4.43 1.19 2.61
N GLY A 21 5.40 1.01 3.51
CA GLY A 21 6.17 -0.22 3.70
C GLY A 21 7.35 -0.36 2.75
N VAL A 22 8.13 -1.44 2.96
CA VAL A 22 9.39 -1.67 2.25
C VAL A 22 9.23 -2.27 0.84
N LEU A 23 8.06 -2.86 0.52
CA LEU A 23 7.87 -3.59 -0.74
C LEU A 23 8.05 -2.73 -2.01
N PRO A 24 7.55 -1.48 -2.08
CA PRO A 24 7.84 -0.58 -3.20
C PRO A 24 9.32 -0.21 -3.34
N LEU A 25 10.03 -0.05 -2.22
CA LEU A 25 11.46 0.20 -2.23
C LEU A 25 12.23 -1.02 -2.76
N CYS A 26 11.88 -2.23 -2.31
CA CYS A 26 12.46 -3.47 -2.83
C CYS A 26 12.26 -3.60 -4.34
N ALA A 27 11.11 -3.20 -4.88
CA ALA A 27 10.87 -3.20 -6.33
C ALA A 27 11.89 -2.32 -7.07
N CYS A 28 12.19 -1.12 -6.53
CA CYS A 28 13.21 -0.23 -7.11
C CYS A 28 14.61 -0.85 -7.06
N LEU A 29 14.96 -1.51 -5.95
CA LEU A 29 16.27 -2.17 -5.80
C LEU A 29 16.43 -3.37 -6.74
N ILE A 30 15.38 -4.15 -6.94
CA ILE A 30 15.36 -5.27 -7.89
C ILE A 30 15.50 -4.74 -9.33
N GLU A 31 14.78 -3.67 -9.70
CA GLU A 31 14.91 -3.03 -11.02
C GLU A 31 16.35 -2.51 -11.25
N LEU A 32 16.97 -1.91 -10.22
CA LEU A 32 18.38 -1.49 -10.28
C LEU A 32 19.35 -2.66 -10.47
N PHE A 33 19.12 -3.76 -9.77
CA PHE A 33 19.92 -4.97 -9.90
C PHE A 33 19.81 -5.58 -11.31
N GLN A 34 18.60 -5.72 -11.84
CA GLN A 34 18.34 -6.36 -13.13
C GLN A 34 18.84 -5.53 -14.33
N ASN A 35 18.84 -4.20 -14.21
CA ASN A 35 19.17 -3.29 -15.32
C ASN A 35 20.51 -2.56 -15.12
N TRP A 36 21.36 -3.03 -14.19
CA TRP A 36 22.60 -2.34 -13.79
C TRP A 36 23.51 -2.01 -14.98
N SER A 37 23.74 -2.98 -15.87
CA SER A 37 24.56 -2.81 -17.08
C SER A 37 23.93 -1.82 -18.05
N ASP A 38 22.61 -1.83 -18.15
CA ASP A 38 21.84 -1.05 -19.13
C ASP A 38 21.76 0.42 -18.73
N PHE A 39 21.91 0.72 -17.43
CA PHE A 39 22.06 2.09 -16.94
C PHE A 39 23.45 2.68 -17.16
N GLY A 40 24.39 1.92 -17.73
CA GLY A 40 25.72 2.39 -18.09
C GLY A 40 26.66 2.56 -16.89
N PHE A 41 26.37 1.90 -15.76
CA PHE A 41 27.28 1.89 -14.63
C PHE A 41 28.49 0.99 -14.88
N SER A 42 29.65 1.46 -14.43
CA SER A 42 30.88 0.68 -14.46
C SER A 42 30.98 -0.26 -13.25
N GLY A 43 31.49 -1.47 -13.47
CA GLY A 43 31.73 -2.44 -12.40
C GLY A 43 30.52 -3.32 -12.10
N GLU A 44 30.69 -4.21 -11.13
CA GLU A 44 29.65 -5.14 -10.69
C GLU A 44 28.58 -4.41 -9.87
N CYS A 45 27.34 -4.87 -10.00
CA CYS A 45 26.24 -4.34 -9.19
C CYS A 45 26.49 -4.68 -7.70
N PRO A 46 26.41 -3.70 -6.78
CA PRO A 46 26.58 -3.97 -5.35
C PRO A 46 25.37 -4.68 -4.73
N LEU A 47 24.25 -4.75 -5.46
CA LEU A 47 23.05 -5.48 -5.06
C LEU A 47 23.13 -6.91 -5.56
N SER A 48 22.58 -7.84 -4.79
CA SER A 48 22.48 -9.24 -5.18
C SER A 48 21.15 -9.80 -4.70
N PHE A 49 20.41 -10.38 -5.64
CA PHE A 49 19.15 -11.07 -5.38
C PHE A 49 19.19 -12.45 -6.03
N THR A 50 18.72 -13.47 -5.30
CA THR A 50 18.46 -14.78 -5.90
C THR A 50 17.13 -14.75 -6.64
N GLN A 51 16.93 -15.70 -7.56
CA GLN A 51 15.66 -15.81 -8.27
C GLN A 51 14.51 -16.04 -7.30
N GLU A 52 14.71 -16.84 -6.25
CA GLU A 52 13.69 -17.10 -5.23
C GLU A 52 13.29 -15.83 -4.46
N GLN A 53 14.22 -14.91 -4.22
CA GLN A 53 13.93 -13.62 -3.58
C GLN A 53 13.11 -12.71 -4.49
N ILE A 54 13.40 -12.71 -5.79
CA ILE A 54 12.66 -11.95 -6.81
C ILE A 54 11.24 -12.52 -6.93
N ASP A 55 11.10 -13.83 -7.08
CA ASP A 55 9.79 -14.49 -7.20
C ASP A 55 8.93 -14.29 -5.94
N MET A 56 9.57 -14.33 -4.76
CA MET A 56 8.89 -14.02 -3.49
C MET A 56 8.40 -12.57 -3.45
N HIS A 57 9.25 -11.63 -3.85
CA HIS A 57 8.89 -10.22 -3.92
C HIS A 57 7.74 -10.00 -4.90
N ASP A 58 7.78 -10.58 -6.11
CA ASP A 58 6.73 -10.43 -7.11
C ASP A 58 5.36 -10.86 -6.59
N ARG A 59 5.32 -12.00 -5.87
CA ARG A 59 4.08 -12.48 -5.22
C ARG A 59 3.58 -11.50 -4.15
N GLN A 60 4.46 -11.09 -3.25
CA GLN A 60 4.11 -10.14 -2.18
C GLN A 60 3.70 -8.77 -2.73
N PHE A 61 4.37 -8.32 -3.79
CA PHE A 61 4.14 -7.02 -4.40
C PHE A 61 2.81 -7.00 -5.17
N SER A 62 2.43 -8.11 -5.80
CA SER A 62 1.09 -8.25 -6.41
C SER A 62 -0.03 -8.12 -5.36
N GLU A 63 0.11 -8.79 -4.21
CA GLU A 63 -0.85 -8.70 -3.10
C GLU A 63 -0.90 -7.26 -2.54
N TYR A 64 0.27 -6.65 -2.33
CA TYR A 64 0.41 -5.28 -1.90
C TYR A 64 -0.27 -4.30 -2.88
N GLN A 65 -0.06 -4.44 -4.19
CA GLN A 65 -0.66 -3.57 -5.19
C GLN A 65 -2.18 -3.68 -5.22
N ALA A 66 -2.72 -4.88 -5.05
CA ALA A 66 -4.15 -5.08 -4.95
C ALA A 66 -4.72 -4.37 -3.71
N TRP A 67 -4.06 -4.53 -2.56
CA TRP A 67 -4.43 -3.84 -1.32
C TRP A 67 -4.34 -2.31 -1.45
N TYR A 68 -3.23 -1.79 -1.96
CA TYR A 68 -2.98 -0.36 -2.11
C TYR A 68 -4.00 0.31 -3.04
N LYS A 69 -4.41 -0.34 -4.13
CA LYS A 69 -5.45 0.17 -5.03
C LYS A 69 -6.80 0.33 -4.34
N ILE A 70 -7.19 -0.65 -3.52
CA ILE A 70 -8.44 -0.60 -2.74
C ILE A 70 -8.37 0.53 -1.72
N GLN A 71 -7.23 0.67 -1.04
CA GLN A 71 -7.02 1.74 -0.07
C GLN A 71 -7.10 3.13 -0.73
N ALA A 72 -6.43 3.33 -1.87
CA ALA A 72 -6.46 4.59 -2.62
C ALA A 72 -7.87 4.95 -3.10
N LEU A 73 -8.63 3.98 -3.61
CA LEU A 73 -10.02 4.18 -4.02
C LEU A 73 -10.89 4.63 -2.85
N ALA A 74 -10.73 4.00 -1.69
CA ALA A 74 -11.50 4.37 -0.52
C ALA A 74 -11.16 5.77 0.01
N GLN A 75 -9.87 6.15 0.00
CA GLN A 75 -9.43 7.52 0.33
C GLN A 75 -10.09 8.55 -0.60
N GLU A 76 -10.14 8.26 -1.91
CA GLU A 76 -10.81 9.12 -2.89
C GLU A 76 -12.32 9.23 -2.62
N CYS A 77 -13.01 8.12 -2.42
CA CYS A 77 -14.44 8.12 -2.13
C CYS A 77 -14.78 8.87 -0.83
N LEU A 78 -13.93 8.76 0.19
CA LEU A 78 -14.16 9.37 1.50
C LEU A 78 -13.61 10.79 1.60
N GLY A 79 -12.77 11.21 0.65
CA GLY A 79 -12.14 12.53 0.67
C GLY A 79 -11.21 12.69 1.88
N THR A 80 -10.48 11.63 2.21
CA THR A 80 -9.51 11.60 3.33
C THR A 80 -8.11 11.32 2.78
N ASP A 81 -7.09 11.60 3.58
CA ASP A 81 -5.73 11.15 3.30
C ASP A 81 -5.46 9.73 3.84
N ALA A 82 -4.21 9.29 3.74
CA ALA A 82 -3.76 7.99 4.22
C ALA A 82 -3.82 7.83 5.75
N GLU A 83 -3.88 8.93 6.51
CA GLU A 83 -4.05 8.93 7.97
C GLU A 83 -5.53 8.97 8.37
N GLY A 84 -6.45 9.13 7.41
CA GLY A 84 -7.88 9.29 7.65
C GLY A 84 -8.27 10.68 8.11
N TRP A 85 -7.43 11.68 7.81
CA TRP A 85 -7.77 13.06 8.08
C TRP A 85 -8.96 13.51 7.24
N VAL A 86 -9.96 14.11 7.89
CA VAL A 86 -11.12 14.72 7.25
C VAL A 86 -10.93 16.23 7.27
N ALA A 87 -11.01 16.87 6.11
CA ALA A 87 -10.81 18.31 6.00
C ALA A 87 -11.80 19.12 6.87
N PRO A 88 -11.38 20.24 7.47
CA PRO A 88 -12.28 21.12 8.21
C PRO A 88 -13.47 21.56 7.35
N GLY A 89 -14.68 21.48 7.90
CA GLY A 89 -15.93 21.83 7.21
C GLY A 89 -16.70 20.65 6.61
N LEU A 90 -16.14 19.44 6.63
CA LEU A 90 -16.85 18.20 6.29
C LEU A 90 -17.46 17.56 7.55
N ASP A 91 -18.61 16.89 7.41
CA ASP A 91 -19.25 16.15 8.50
C ASP A 91 -18.56 14.79 8.73
N VAL A 92 -17.82 14.70 9.84
CA VAL A 92 -17.11 13.47 10.24
C VAL A 92 -18.05 12.28 10.46
N ASN A 93 -19.30 12.52 10.90
CA ASN A 93 -20.26 11.44 11.08
C ASN A 93 -20.78 10.92 9.74
N GLU A 94 -21.04 11.80 8.78
CA GLU A 94 -21.38 11.39 7.41
C GLU A 94 -20.24 10.57 6.77
N LYS A 95 -18.99 11.02 6.93
CA LYS A 95 -17.81 10.26 6.45
C LYS A 95 -17.68 8.89 7.10
N ARG A 96 -18.03 8.78 8.37
CA ARG A 96 -18.05 7.50 9.07
C ARG A 96 -19.12 6.56 8.51
N THR A 97 -20.32 7.05 8.24
CA THR A 97 -21.39 6.26 7.61
C THR A 97 -20.98 5.80 6.22
N GLN A 98 -20.43 6.70 5.38
CA GLN A 98 -19.91 6.35 4.05
C GLN A 98 -18.83 5.27 4.12
N ASN A 99 -17.95 5.31 5.12
CA ASN A 99 -16.92 4.29 5.30
C ASN A 99 -17.50 2.92 5.67
N GLU A 100 -18.54 2.88 6.51
CA GLU A 100 -19.24 1.63 6.86
C GLU A 100 -19.97 1.04 5.65
N GLU A 101 -20.60 1.87 4.82
CA GLU A 101 -21.25 1.47 3.58
C GLU A 101 -20.25 0.93 2.55
N LEU A 102 -19.15 1.65 2.30
CA LEU A 102 -18.06 1.22 1.42
C LEU A 102 -17.47 -0.12 1.84
N LEU A 103 -17.25 -0.31 3.14
CA LEU A 103 -16.76 -1.59 3.68
C LEU A 103 -17.75 -2.73 3.43
N THR A 104 -19.05 -2.46 3.60
CA THR A 104 -20.09 -3.46 3.40
C THR A 104 -20.14 -3.89 1.93
N MET A 105 -20.17 -2.91 1.01
CA MET A 105 -20.11 -3.18 -0.43
C MET A 105 -18.85 -3.95 -0.83
N TYR A 106 -17.69 -3.61 -0.26
CA TYR A 106 -16.45 -4.32 -0.54
C TYR A 106 -16.51 -5.77 -0.09
N ILE A 107 -16.94 -6.04 1.15
CA ILE A 107 -17.09 -7.40 1.69
C ILE A 107 -18.04 -8.24 0.83
N GLU A 108 -19.16 -7.67 0.40
CA GLU A 108 -20.11 -8.32 -0.49
C GLU A 108 -19.49 -8.63 -1.85
N SER A 109 -18.69 -7.70 -2.41
CA SER A 109 -18.05 -7.87 -3.72
C SER A 109 -16.98 -8.97 -3.75
N VAL A 110 -16.34 -9.27 -2.62
CA VAL A 110 -15.31 -10.31 -2.50
C VAL A 110 -15.81 -11.57 -1.81
N ALA A 111 -17.12 -11.64 -1.52
CA ALA A 111 -17.74 -12.77 -0.86
C ALA A 111 -17.59 -14.03 -1.72
N GLY A 112 -16.92 -15.05 -1.18
CA GLY A 112 -16.64 -16.31 -1.87
C GLY A 112 -15.24 -16.42 -2.48
N GLU A 113 -14.53 -15.30 -2.63
CA GLU A 113 -13.12 -15.28 -3.07
C GLU A 113 -12.15 -15.23 -1.90
N LYS A 114 -12.51 -14.49 -0.83
CA LYS A 114 -11.69 -14.33 0.39
C LYS A 114 -12.52 -14.54 1.65
N PRO A 115 -11.91 -15.06 2.74
CA PRO A 115 -12.54 -15.06 4.06
C PRO A 115 -12.92 -13.64 4.49
N THR A 116 -14.08 -13.48 5.13
CA THR A 116 -14.59 -12.17 5.59
C THR A 116 -13.62 -11.45 6.52
N GLU A 117 -12.84 -12.18 7.32
CA GLU A 117 -11.79 -11.64 8.19
C GLU A 117 -10.63 -11.02 7.40
N GLU A 118 -10.19 -11.66 6.32
CA GLU A 118 -9.13 -11.14 5.44
C GLU A 118 -9.63 -9.94 4.63
N ALA A 119 -10.87 -9.96 4.17
CA ALA A 119 -11.52 -8.80 3.55
C ALA A 119 -11.59 -7.61 4.53
N ARG A 120 -11.80 -7.89 5.82
CA ARG A 120 -11.78 -6.91 6.91
C ARG A 120 -10.39 -6.48 7.35
N ALA A 121 -9.30 -7.09 6.89
CA ALA A 121 -7.94 -6.61 7.11
C ALA A 121 -7.51 -5.58 6.04
N ILE A 122 -8.19 -5.60 4.88
CA ILE A 122 -8.00 -4.66 3.77
C ILE A 122 -8.62 -3.28 4.09
N ARG A 123 -9.11 -3.04 5.32
CA ARG A 123 -9.80 -1.78 5.62
C ARG A 123 -8.87 -0.61 5.32
N PRO A 124 -9.41 0.42 4.66
CA PRO A 124 -8.70 1.68 4.54
C PRO A 124 -8.58 2.40 5.89
N PHE A 125 -9.48 2.10 6.86
CA PHE A 125 -9.45 2.69 8.20
C PHE A 125 -9.65 1.62 9.29
N PRO A 126 -8.92 1.72 10.42
CA PRO A 126 -9.18 0.87 11.56
C PRO A 126 -10.62 1.08 12.08
N PRO A 127 -11.28 0.05 12.64
CA PRO A 127 -12.50 0.27 13.40
C PRO A 127 -12.23 1.29 14.50
N LYS A 128 -13.27 2.03 14.91
CA LYS A 128 -13.22 2.82 16.15
C LYS A 128 -12.56 1.95 17.23
N ALA A 129 -11.54 2.48 17.91
CA ALA A 129 -11.13 1.92 19.18
C ALA A 129 -12.39 1.77 20.01
N GLY A 130 -12.84 0.54 20.22
CA GLY A 130 -13.97 0.26 21.07
C GLY A 130 -13.67 0.96 22.38
N GLY A 131 -14.62 1.77 22.86
CA GLY A 131 -14.53 2.32 24.20
C GLY A 131 -14.18 1.15 25.10
N SER A 132 -12.99 1.21 25.70
CA SER A 132 -12.61 0.32 26.77
C SER A 132 -13.73 0.44 27.79
N SER A 133 -14.61 -0.55 27.84
CA SER A 133 -15.44 -0.78 29.01
C SER A 133 -14.44 -1.10 30.11
N GLY A 134 -14.01 -0.05 30.82
CA GLY A 134 -13.36 -0.18 32.10
C GLY A 134 -14.32 -0.93 33.02
N GLY A 135 -14.10 -2.22 33.14
CA GLY A 135 -14.63 -3.03 34.23
C GLY A 135 -13.65 -2.95 35.39
N LEU A 136 -14.07 -2.24 36.44
CA LEU A 136 -13.67 -2.55 37.81
C LEU A 136 -14.19 -3.94 38.19
#